data_AF-A0A951H6P9-F1
#
_entry.id   AF-A0A951H6P9-F1
#
_cell.length_a   1.000
_cell.length_b   1.000
_cell.length_c   1.000
_cell.angle_alpha   90.00
_cell.angle_beta   90.00
_cell.angle_gamma   90.00
#
_symmetry.space_group_name_H-M   'P 1'
#
loop_
_entity.id
_entity.type
_entity.pdbx_description
1 polymer ?
#
loop_
_entity_poly.entity_id
_entity_poly.type
_entity_poly.pdbx_seq_one_letter_code
_entity_poly.pdbx_strand_id
1 'polypeptide(L)'
;MKETLRVGLWHEERLRVAPANTITFRTQEQAGTDSTSQSEITVFSTPQMVALMEKTSRLLLQPYLDNDEASVGSRVDVRHLAATPLGAQVRCVSRLEKIDGRAMTFHVECYELAGGEKIGECHHERFVINIHKFAQRLDAKQAANPRQNQTPVEDVRSLTRSIVEKLRPELEKIEREDRWLPGGPGGWMPLLRGTLPAPFGEARPFADYATQMEELARASGTLAMSFHLNRLMAEMLLQEGTVQQQERHIPAIARGNAWWTFCLSEPQAGSDAAAIATTARNQGGGWILNGTKSWIGLGMHATHFIVLAVTDATVKPAQRMSAFIVERNARGLKFQKQPMLGYRGYSIAEMTLDNCFVPRDALLGQVGNGFPAALQMLDAARISVAALATGFIAEALHQSLHYTRARQAFGQALSEQPTVQAALADMSCDLEAARLLTHQAAYLKEQGFSYNGAAARAKLFATTAAMKHTTMALQLHGAAGYSTGSTVERLFREAKGAQIFDGASEVQRLVIARNLLQGN
;
A
#
# COMPACT_ATOMS: atom_id res chain seq x y z
N MET A 1 -28.87 -1.90 -27.87
CA MET A 1 -27.52 -1.49 -28.28
C MET A 1 -26.63 -2.72 -28.30
N LYS A 2 -26.08 -3.10 -29.47
CA LYS A 2 -25.03 -4.12 -29.59
C LYS A 2 -23.69 -3.41 -29.40
N GLU A 3 -23.36 -3.05 -28.16
CA GLU A 3 -22.02 -2.53 -27.87
C GLU A 3 -21.14 -3.69 -27.45
N THR A 4 -20.19 -4.03 -28.31
CA THR A 4 -19.13 -4.98 -28.02
C THR A 4 -18.18 -4.33 -27.03
N LEU A 5 -18.23 -4.73 -25.75
CA LEU A 5 -17.29 -4.26 -24.74
C LEU A 5 -15.90 -4.87 -25.05
N ARG A 6 -14.93 -4.05 -25.46
CA ARG A 6 -13.53 -4.45 -25.60
C ARG A 6 -12.85 -4.34 -24.23
N VAL A 7 -12.54 -5.46 -23.60
CA VAL A 7 -11.95 -5.52 -22.26
C VAL A 7 -10.50 -5.98 -22.37
N GLY A 8 -9.53 -5.11 -22.05
CA GLY A 8 -8.10 -5.40 -22.16
C GLY A 8 -7.49 -6.20 -21.00
N LEU A 9 -8.17 -7.25 -20.53
CA LEU A 9 -7.70 -8.08 -19.42
C LEU A 9 -6.96 -9.33 -19.94
N TRP A 10 -5.90 -9.73 -19.23
CA TRP A 10 -5.07 -10.88 -19.60
C TRP A 10 -4.60 -11.68 -18.36
N HIS A 11 -4.33 -12.97 -18.56
CA HIS A 11 -3.78 -13.89 -17.57
C HIS A 11 -2.66 -14.71 -18.20
N GLU A 12 -1.58 -14.93 -17.46
CA GLU A 12 -0.40 -15.66 -17.93
C GLU A 12 -0.14 -16.89 -17.04
N GLU A 13 0.09 -18.04 -17.67
CA GLU A 13 0.43 -19.29 -16.97
C GLU A 13 1.52 -20.06 -17.70
N ARG A 14 2.36 -20.77 -16.94
CA ARG A 14 3.40 -21.66 -17.46
C ARG A 14 2.93 -23.10 -17.41
N LEU A 15 2.93 -23.78 -18.56
CA LEU A 15 2.42 -25.13 -18.70
C LEU A 15 3.49 -26.08 -19.24
N ARG A 16 3.35 -27.37 -18.94
CA ARG A 16 4.18 -28.45 -19.49
C ARG A 16 3.35 -29.29 -20.45
N VAL A 17 3.87 -29.54 -21.66
CA VAL A 17 3.19 -30.35 -22.68
C VAL A 17 3.05 -31.80 -22.17
N ALA A 18 1.81 -32.27 -22.03
CA ALA A 18 1.50 -33.59 -21.45
C ALA A 18 1.34 -34.69 -22.53
N PRO A 19 1.69 -35.95 -22.22
CA PRO A 19 1.71 -37.04 -23.20
C PRO A 19 0.37 -37.73 -23.51
N ALA A 20 -0.71 -37.47 -22.75
CA ALA A 20 -1.92 -38.31 -22.77
C ALA A 20 -3.16 -37.72 -23.48
N ASN A 21 -3.07 -36.58 -24.17
CA ASN A 21 -4.26 -35.91 -24.71
C ASN A 21 -4.02 -35.23 -26.08
N THR A 22 -3.79 -36.03 -27.12
CA THR A 22 -3.65 -35.56 -28.51
C THR A 22 -5.03 -35.37 -29.15
N ILE A 23 -5.23 -34.31 -29.94
CA ILE A 23 -6.46 -34.10 -30.72
C ILE A 23 -6.12 -34.17 -32.20
N THR A 24 -6.72 -35.15 -32.88
CA THR A 24 -6.56 -35.33 -34.33
C THR A 24 -7.55 -34.42 -35.06
N PHE A 25 -7.06 -33.50 -35.89
CA PHE A 25 -7.92 -32.72 -36.79
C PHE A 25 -8.06 -33.46 -38.12
N ARG A 26 -9.28 -33.45 -38.70
CA ARG A 26 -9.49 -33.77 -40.10
C ARG A 26 -9.72 -32.45 -40.85
N THR A 27 -8.77 -32.04 -41.68
CA THR A 27 -9.00 -30.99 -42.65
C THR A 27 -9.85 -31.56 -43.78
N GLN A 28 -11.08 -31.07 -43.93
CA GLN A 28 -11.86 -31.28 -45.15
C GLN A 28 -11.39 -30.24 -46.17
N GLU A 29 -10.48 -30.61 -47.07
CA GLU A 29 -10.27 -29.82 -48.28
C GLU A 29 -11.52 -29.97 -49.16
N GLN A 30 -12.14 -28.84 -49.52
CA GLN A 30 -13.15 -28.85 -50.56
C GLN A 30 -12.49 -29.06 -51.92
N ALA A 31 -12.95 -30.13 -52.57
CA ALA A 31 -12.91 -30.44 -54.00
C ALA A 31 -11.53 -30.77 -54.62
N GLY A 32 -11.25 -32.07 -54.67
CA GLY A 32 -10.57 -32.68 -55.81
C GLY A 32 -9.22 -33.32 -55.51
N THR A 33 -9.20 -34.42 -54.75
CA THR A 33 -8.48 -35.70 -55.00
C THR A 33 -8.39 -36.49 -53.69
N ASP A 34 -8.69 -37.80 -53.75
CA ASP A 34 -8.84 -38.72 -52.61
C ASP A 34 -7.50 -39.05 -51.92
N SER A 35 -6.99 -38.13 -51.10
CA SER A 35 -6.05 -38.50 -50.04
C SER A 35 -6.28 -37.66 -48.80
N THR A 36 -7.06 -38.19 -47.86
CA THR A 36 -7.15 -37.70 -46.49
C THR A 36 -5.83 -38.01 -45.77
N SER A 37 -4.89 -37.07 -45.73
CA SER A 37 -3.73 -37.18 -44.85
C SER A 37 -4.15 -36.83 -43.42
N GLN A 38 -4.14 -37.82 -42.52
CA GLN A 38 -4.25 -37.58 -41.08
C GLN A 38 -2.89 -37.16 -40.56
N SER A 39 -2.71 -35.89 -40.24
CA SER A 39 -1.54 -35.39 -39.52
C SER A 39 -1.84 -35.39 -38.02
N GLU A 40 -1.11 -36.18 -37.24
CA GLU A 40 -1.13 -36.10 -35.78
C GLU A 40 -0.30 -34.89 -35.33
N ILE A 41 -0.98 -33.81 -34.94
CA ILE A 41 -0.34 -32.62 -34.37
C ILE A 41 -0.57 -32.65 -32.85
N THR A 42 0.51 -32.61 -32.07
CA THR A 42 0.42 -32.51 -30.61
C THR A 42 0.09 -31.07 -30.22
N VAL A 43 -1.18 -30.83 -29.92
CA VAL A 43 -1.71 -29.55 -29.45
C VAL A 43 -1.97 -29.66 -27.95
N PHE A 44 -1.68 -28.59 -27.18
CA PHE A 44 -2.17 -28.45 -25.79
C PHE A 44 -3.60 -28.94 -25.72
N SER A 45 -3.88 -29.90 -24.83
CA SER A 45 -5.14 -30.60 -24.96
C SER A 45 -6.32 -29.66 -24.75
N THR A 46 -7.41 -29.85 -25.51
CA THR A 46 -8.65 -29.06 -25.31
C THR A 46 -9.06 -28.98 -23.84
N PRO A 47 -8.97 -30.05 -23.03
CA PRO A 47 -9.21 -29.96 -21.59
C PRO A 47 -8.28 -28.99 -20.83
N GLN A 48 -6.99 -28.95 -21.16
CA GLN A 48 -6.04 -28.03 -20.53
C GLN A 48 -6.29 -26.57 -20.94
N MET A 49 -6.61 -26.34 -22.22
CA MET A 49 -6.97 -25.02 -22.72
C MET A 49 -8.27 -24.54 -22.08
N VAL A 50 -9.29 -25.40 -22.01
CA VAL A 50 -10.56 -25.10 -21.31
C VAL A 50 -10.31 -24.77 -19.84
N ALA A 51 -9.48 -25.55 -19.14
CA ALA A 51 -9.15 -25.29 -17.74
C ALA A 51 -8.41 -23.95 -17.54
N LEU A 52 -7.46 -23.61 -18.42
CA LEU A 52 -6.76 -22.32 -18.39
C LEU A 52 -7.73 -21.15 -18.59
N MET A 53 -8.69 -21.30 -19.49
CA MET A 53 -9.68 -20.27 -19.83
C MET A 53 -10.74 -20.12 -18.74
N GLU A 54 -11.17 -21.24 -18.14
CA GLU A 54 -12.00 -21.27 -16.93
C GLU A 54 -11.31 -20.54 -15.77
N LYS A 55 -10.04 -20.86 -15.52
CA LYS A 55 -9.25 -20.25 -14.46
C LYS A 55 -9.02 -18.76 -14.70
N THR A 56 -8.70 -18.38 -15.94
CA THR A 56 -8.59 -16.97 -16.36
C THR A 56 -9.91 -16.22 -16.12
N SER A 57 -11.03 -16.82 -16.51
CA SER A 57 -12.37 -16.24 -16.27
C SER A 57 -12.66 -16.09 -14.78
N ARG A 58 -12.37 -17.13 -13.98
CA ARG A 58 -12.55 -17.10 -12.52
C ARG A 58 -11.69 -16.03 -11.86
N LEU A 59 -10.44 -15.85 -12.26
CA LEU A 59 -9.53 -14.85 -11.68
C LEU A 59 -9.89 -13.42 -12.12
N LEU A 60 -10.17 -13.21 -13.40
CA LEU A 60 -10.51 -11.89 -13.94
C LEU A 60 -11.91 -11.42 -13.55
N LEU A 61 -12.83 -12.36 -13.34
CA LEU A 61 -14.23 -12.08 -12.97
C LEU A 61 -14.53 -12.45 -11.52
N GLN A 62 -13.53 -12.84 -10.72
CA GLN A 62 -13.68 -13.26 -9.32
C GLN A 62 -14.49 -12.29 -8.46
N PRO A 63 -14.33 -10.95 -8.60
CA PRO A 63 -15.11 -9.99 -7.84
C PRO A 63 -16.61 -9.94 -8.23
N TYR A 64 -17.01 -10.69 -9.26
CA TYR A 64 -18.32 -10.57 -9.91
C TYR A 64 -19.09 -11.89 -10.03
N LEU A 65 -18.45 -13.03 -9.75
CA LEU A 65 -19.03 -14.37 -9.82
C LEU A 65 -19.38 -14.86 -8.40
N ASP A 66 -20.65 -15.19 -8.16
CA ASP A 66 -21.09 -15.95 -6.98
C ASP A 66 -21.55 -17.35 -7.43
N ASN A 67 -21.16 -18.39 -6.67
CA ASN A 67 -21.68 -19.76 -6.69
C ASN A 67 -21.88 -20.41 -8.08
N ASP A 68 -20.80 -20.96 -8.66
CA ASP A 68 -20.74 -22.05 -9.67
C ASP A 68 -21.84 -22.13 -10.78
N GLU A 69 -22.39 -21.01 -11.28
CA GLU A 69 -23.31 -20.98 -12.44
C GLU A 69 -22.60 -20.91 -13.81
N ALA A 70 -21.44 -21.57 -13.97
CA ALA A 70 -20.74 -21.61 -15.26
C ALA A 70 -20.91 -22.98 -15.94
N SER A 71 -21.47 -23.01 -17.15
CA SER A 71 -21.41 -24.19 -18.02
C SER A 71 -20.59 -23.87 -19.27
N VAL A 72 -19.70 -24.81 -19.63
CA VAL A 72 -18.76 -24.67 -20.75
C VAL A 72 -19.23 -25.52 -21.92
N GLY A 73 -19.29 -24.91 -23.11
CA GLY A 73 -19.59 -25.60 -24.36
C GLY A 73 -18.40 -25.52 -25.31
N SER A 74 -18.16 -26.58 -26.07
CA SER A 74 -16.95 -26.71 -26.90
C SER A 74 -17.16 -26.16 -28.32
N ARG A 75 -16.68 -24.94 -28.58
CA ARG A 75 -16.18 -24.55 -29.90
C ARG A 75 -14.84 -23.84 -29.74
N VAL A 76 -13.78 -24.56 -30.06
CA VAL A 76 -12.39 -24.09 -30.02
C VAL A 76 -11.91 -24.12 -31.47
N ASP A 77 -11.58 -22.96 -32.03
CA ASP A 77 -10.89 -22.84 -33.32
C ASP A 77 -9.40 -22.69 -33.03
N VAL A 78 -8.62 -23.67 -33.44
CA VAL A 78 -7.17 -23.70 -33.25
C VAL A 78 -6.51 -23.38 -34.57
N ARG A 79 -5.71 -22.31 -34.61
CA ARG A 79 -5.03 -21.89 -35.84
C ARG A 79 -3.53 -21.98 -35.66
N HIS A 80 -2.92 -22.80 -36.53
CA HIS A 80 -1.48 -22.97 -36.70
C HIS A 80 -0.69 -23.13 -35.40
N LEU A 81 -0.60 -24.36 -34.91
CA LEU A 81 0.38 -24.75 -33.90
C LEU A 81 1.57 -25.45 -34.56
N ALA A 82 2.76 -24.90 -34.38
CA ALA A 82 4.01 -25.56 -34.73
C ALA A 82 4.23 -26.80 -33.85
N ALA A 83 4.90 -27.83 -34.38
CA ALA A 83 5.20 -29.05 -33.62
C ALA A 83 6.06 -28.70 -32.39
N THR A 84 5.52 -28.91 -31.19
CA THR A 84 6.24 -28.66 -29.93
C THR A 84 6.65 -29.98 -29.30
N PRO A 85 7.91 -30.14 -28.87
CA PRO A 85 8.36 -31.37 -28.21
C PRO A 85 7.58 -31.68 -26.93
N LEU A 86 7.27 -32.97 -26.72
CA LEU A 86 6.67 -33.45 -25.48
C LEU A 86 7.54 -33.07 -24.27
N GLY A 87 6.91 -32.59 -23.20
CA GLY A 87 7.60 -32.18 -21.98
C GLY A 87 8.23 -30.79 -21.99
N ALA A 88 8.16 -30.05 -23.11
CA ALA A 88 8.61 -28.66 -23.21
C ALA A 88 7.81 -27.74 -22.25
N GLN A 89 8.48 -26.69 -21.76
CA GLN A 89 7.84 -25.63 -20.99
C GLN A 89 7.40 -24.50 -21.92
N VAL A 90 6.14 -24.12 -21.81
CA VAL A 90 5.56 -23.01 -22.58
C VAL A 90 4.99 -21.93 -21.69
N ARG A 91 4.92 -20.73 -22.24
CA ARG A 91 4.21 -19.59 -21.70
C ARG A 91 2.93 -19.39 -22.49
N CYS A 92 1.77 -19.51 -21.85
CA CYS A 92 0.50 -19.20 -22.50
C CYS A 92 -0.10 -17.93 -21.89
N VAL A 93 -0.54 -17.03 -22.75
CA VAL A 93 -1.18 -15.75 -22.41
C VAL A 93 -2.60 -15.80 -22.92
N SER A 94 -3.57 -15.79 -22.02
CA SER A 94 -4.99 -15.77 -22.33
C SER A 94 -5.53 -14.35 -22.21
N ARG A 95 -6.18 -13.86 -23.25
CA ARG A 95 -6.77 -12.52 -23.34
C ARG A 95 -8.26 -12.65 -23.67
N LEU A 96 -9.08 -11.88 -22.97
CA LEU A 96 -10.50 -11.75 -23.30
C LEU A 96 -10.65 -10.79 -24.50
N GLU A 97 -11.10 -11.29 -25.66
CA GLU A 97 -11.27 -10.48 -26.87
C GLU A 97 -12.65 -9.82 -26.97
N LYS A 98 -13.70 -10.58 -26.63
CA LYS A 98 -15.07 -10.18 -26.91
C LYS A 98 -16.05 -10.72 -25.89
N ILE A 99 -17.12 -9.98 -25.65
CA ILE A 99 -18.30 -10.44 -24.90
C ILE A 99 -19.53 -10.20 -25.79
N ASP A 100 -20.24 -11.27 -26.15
CA ASP A 100 -21.44 -11.24 -26.99
C ASP A 100 -22.60 -11.96 -26.30
N GLY A 101 -23.57 -11.18 -25.81
CA GLY A 101 -24.76 -11.60 -25.05
C GLY A 101 -24.93 -12.75 -24.03
N ARG A 102 -24.39 -13.95 -24.21
CA ARG A 102 -24.20 -15.02 -23.18
C ARG A 102 -22.87 -15.77 -23.37
N ALA A 103 -22.02 -15.31 -24.28
CA ALA A 103 -20.75 -15.93 -24.63
C ALA A 103 -19.59 -14.93 -24.47
N MET A 104 -18.43 -15.46 -24.11
CA MET A 104 -17.16 -14.73 -24.08
C MET A 104 -16.19 -15.39 -25.06
N THR A 105 -15.46 -14.56 -25.80
CA THR A 105 -14.41 -14.99 -26.73
C THR A 105 -13.07 -14.68 -26.10
N PHE A 106 -12.25 -15.71 -25.97
CA PHE A 106 -10.87 -15.58 -25.50
C PHE A 106 -9.91 -15.98 -26.59
N HIS A 107 -8.81 -15.25 -26.65
CA HIS A 107 -7.65 -15.51 -27.48
C HIS A 107 -6.50 -15.94 -26.60
N VAL A 108 -5.87 -17.06 -26.95
CA VAL A 108 -4.72 -17.58 -26.22
C VAL A 108 -3.54 -17.69 -27.16
N GLU A 109 -2.44 -17.04 -26.81
CA GLU A 109 -1.15 -17.16 -27.48
C GLU A 109 -0.21 -18.01 -26.62
N CYS A 110 0.47 -18.97 -27.22
CA CYS A 110 1.49 -19.76 -26.53
C CYS A 110 2.88 -19.59 -27.17
N TYR A 111 3.89 -19.51 -26.31
CA TYR A 111 5.29 -19.27 -26.67
C TYR A 111 6.20 -20.32 -26.02
N GLU A 112 7.29 -20.70 -26.71
CA GLU A 112 8.31 -21.56 -26.11
C GLU A 112 9.17 -20.75 -25.12
N LEU A 113 9.38 -21.26 -23.91
CA LEU A 113 10.17 -20.53 -22.91
C LEU A 113 11.68 -20.48 -23.24
N ALA A 114 12.19 -21.46 -24.00
CA ALA A 114 13.62 -21.56 -24.33
C ALA A 114 14.03 -20.77 -25.60
N GLY A 115 13.07 -20.40 -26.46
CA GLY A 115 13.33 -19.68 -27.72
C GLY A 115 12.53 -18.38 -27.89
N GLY A 116 11.48 -18.14 -27.11
CA GLY A 116 10.59 -16.98 -27.25
C GLY A 116 9.73 -16.99 -28.52
N GLU A 117 9.90 -17.99 -29.39
CA GLU A 117 9.14 -18.13 -30.62
C GLU A 117 7.68 -18.50 -30.32
N LYS A 118 6.79 -17.87 -31.09
CA LYS A 118 5.36 -18.10 -30.98
C LYS A 118 5.02 -19.44 -31.60
N ILE A 119 4.45 -20.31 -30.79
CA ILE A 119 4.14 -21.68 -31.18
C ILE A 119 2.78 -21.75 -31.88
N GLY A 120 1.81 -20.92 -31.48
CA GLY A 120 0.51 -20.80 -32.16
C GLY A 120 -0.54 -20.08 -31.35
N GLU A 121 -1.77 -20.04 -31.88
CA GLU A 121 -2.90 -19.35 -31.29
C GLU A 121 -4.18 -20.19 -31.27
N CYS A 122 -5.03 -19.91 -30.27
CA CYS A 122 -6.30 -20.57 -30.08
C CYS A 122 -7.39 -19.56 -29.77
N HIS A 123 -8.53 -19.66 -30.45
CA HIS A 123 -9.73 -18.90 -30.15
C HIS A 123 -10.81 -19.83 -29.59
N HIS A 124 -11.43 -19.45 -28.48
CA HIS A 124 -12.56 -20.18 -27.94
C HIS A 124 -13.79 -19.29 -27.86
N GLU A 125 -14.91 -19.82 -28.33
CA GLU A 125 -16.08 -18.99 -28.62
C GLU A 125 -17.22 -19.16 -27.61
N ARG A 126 -17.16 -20.08 -26.64
CA ARG A 126 -18.37 -20.34 -25.81
C ARG A 126 -18.16 -20.85 -24.39
N PHE A 127 -17.95 -19.90 -23.48
CA PHE A 127 -18.22 -20.04 -22.05
C PHE A 127 -19.56 -19.36 -21.72
N VAL A 128 -20.55 -20.05 -21.15
CA VAL A 128 -21.89 -19.48 -20.88
C VAL A 128 -21.96 -18.93 -19.46
N ILE A 129 -21.90 -17.61 -19.33
CA ILE A 129 -22.21 -16.86 -18.09
C ILE A 129 -23.55 -16.17 -18.30
N ASN A 130 -24.35 -16.06 -17.23
CA ASN A 130 -25.58 -15.27 -17.27
C ASN A 130 -25.26 -13.76 -17.38
N ILE A 131 -25.09 -13.30 -18.62
CA ILE A 131 -24.69 -11.94 -18.94
C ILE A 131 -25.74 -10.89 -18.56
N HIS A 132 -27.01 -11.27 -18.32
CA HIS A 132 -28.00 -10.30 -17.84
C HIS A 132 -27.68 -9.85 -16.41
N LYS A 133 -27.22 -10.75 -15.53
CA LYS A 133 -26.68 -10.39 -14.19
C LYS A 133 -25.36 -9.62 -14.29
N PHE A 134 -24.50 -9.98 -15.24
CA PHE A 134 -23.21 -9.29 -15.49
C PHE A 134 -23.40 -7.86 -16.01
N ALA A 135 -24.27 -7.66 -17.01
CA ALA A 135 -24.61 -6.37 -17.59
C ALA A 135 -25.36 -5.49 -16.59
N GLN A 136 -26.32 -6.02 -15.83
CA GLN A 136 -26.98 -5.28 -14.75
C GLN A 136 -25.99 -4.85 -13.65
N ARG A 137 -24.94 -5.64 -13.36
CA ARG A 137 -23.89 -5.28 -12.40
C ARG A 137 -22.84 -4.33 -12.98
N LEU A 138 -22.53 -4.41 -14.27
CA LEU A 138 -21.69 -3.45 -14.99
C LEU A 138 -22.38 -2.09 -15.12
N ASP A 139 -23.65 -2.08 -15.49
CA ASP A 139 -24.50 -0.90 -15.52
C ASP A 139 -24.70 -0.36 -14.11
N ALA A 140 -24.87 -1.21 -13.08
CA ALA A 140 -24.87 -0.76 -11.69
C ALA A 140 -23.50 -0.23 -11.22
N LYS A 141 -22.37 -0.72 -11.75
CA LYS A 141 -21.02 -0.20 -11.45
C LYS A 141 -20.67 1.07 -12.25
N GLN A 142 -21.16 1.22 -13.47
CA GLN A 142 -20.98 2.43 -14.29
C GLN A 142 -21.97 3.53 -13.89
N ALA A 143 -23.20 3.18 -13.49
CA ALA A 143 -24.12 4.08 -12.79
C ALA A 143 -23.66 4.36 -11.36
N ALA A 144 -22.91 3.44 -10.73
CA ALA A 144 -22.08 3.73 -9.56
C ALA A 144 -20.74 4.38 -9.97
N ASN A 145 -20.82 5.47 -10.72
CA ASN A 145 -19.92 6.57 -10.44
C ASN A 145 -20.16 6.93 -8.95
N PRO A 146 -19.19 6.79 -8.04
CA PRO A 146 -19.42 6.86 -6.59
C PRO A 146 -19.71 8.29 -6.09
N ARG A 147 -20.34 9.13 -6.91
CA ARG A 147 -20.83 10.44 -6.50
C ARG A 147 -22.33 10.48 -6.21
N GLN A 148 -23.13 9.46 -6.54
CA GLN A 148 -24.59 9.62 -6.52
C GLN A 148 -25.44 8.59 -5.78
N ASN A 149 -24.90 7.51 -5.20
CA ASN A 149 -25.70 6.62 -4.35
C ASN A 149 -24.91 6.04 -3.17
N GLN A 150 -24.38 6.93 -2.35
CA GLN A 150 -24.00 6.60 -0.99
C GLN A 150 -25.17 6.97 -0.07
N THR A 151 -25.69 6.00 0.68
CA THR A 151 -26.17 6.25 2.06
C THR A 151 -25.17 7.24 2.67
N PRO A 152 -25.57 8.39 3.25
CA PRO A 152 -24.63 9.48 3.50
C PRO A 152 -23.39 8.93 4.20
N VAL A 153 -22.30 8.75 3.46
CA VAL A 153 -21.03 8.36 4.04
C VAL A 153 -20.73 9.55 4.93
N GLU A 154 -20.76 9.30 6.24
CA GLU A 154 -20.35 10.28 7.21
C GLU A 154 -19.01 10.84 6.72
N ASP A 155 -18.99 12.13 6.41
CA ASP A 155 -17.81 12.80 5.89
C ASP A 155 -16.62 12.38 6.74
N VAL A 156 -15.65 11.69 6.13
CA VAL A 156 -14.55 11.05 6.87
C VAL A 156 -13.78 12.09 7.69
N ARG A 157 -13.75 13.35 7.23
CA ARG A 157 -13.18 14.48 7.95
C ARG A 157 -13.97 14.76 9.22
N SER A 158 -15.29 14.88 9.11
CA SER A 158 -16.21 15.07 10.25
C SER A 158 -16.17 13.91 11.26
N LEU A 159 -16.15 12.65 10.78
CA LEU A 159 -15.99 11.47 11.63
C LEU A 159 -14.64 11.50 12.37
N THR A 160 -13.56 11.80 11.67
CA THR A 160 -12.22 11.88 12.28
C THR A 160 -12.16 12.97 13.34
N ARG A 161 -12.73 14.14 13.06
CA ARG A 161 -12.81 15.25 14.02
C ARG A 161 -13.60 14.87 15.27
N SER A 162 -14.74 14.19 15.11
CA SER A 162 -15.56 13.79 16.26
C SER A 162 -14.85 12.78 17.17
N ILE A 163 -14.05 11.89 16.58
CA ILE A 163 -13.20 10.95 17.32
C ILE A 163 -12.05 11.68 18.01
N VAL A 164 -11.33 12.54 17.29
CA VAL A 164 -10.23 13.34 17.81
C VAL A 164 -10.67 14.19 19.01
N GLU A 165 -11.85 14.80 18.94
CA GLU A 165 -12.36 15.64 20.02
C GLU A 165 -12.59 14.85 21.31
N LYS A 166 -13.10 13.62 21.20
CA LYS A 166 -13.25 12.71 22.34
C LYS A 166 -11.92 12.30 22.95
N LEU A 167 -10.86 12.24 22.14
CA LEU A 167 -9.52 11.84 22.56
C LEU A 167 -8.66 13.01 23.08
N ARG A 168 -9.09 14.27 22.88
CA ARG A 168 -8.30 15.46 23.19
C ARG A 168 -7.73 15.47 24.63
N PRO A 169 -8.49 15.17 25.70
CA PRO A 169 -7.94 15.15 27.06
C PRO A 169 -6.81 14.14 27.26
N GLU A 170 -6.90 12.98 26.60
CA GLU A 170 -5.87 11.94 26.65
C GLU A 170 -4.62 12.36 25.87
N LEU A 171 -4.80 12.97 24.69
CA LEU A 171 -3.69 13.45 23.86
C LEU A 171 -2.88 14.55 24.56
N GLU A 172 -3.55 15.48 25.24
CA GLU A 172 -2.90 16.51 26.06
C GLU A 172 -2.09 15.91 27.22
N LYS A 173 -2.64 14.86 27.85
CA LYS A 173 -1.93 14.13 28.89
C LYS A 173 -0.68 13.42 28.35
N ILE A 174 -0.80 12.75 27.19
CA ILE A 174 0.32 12.08 26.51
C ILE A 174 1.44 13.08 26.20
N GLU A 175 1.09 14.25 25.66
CA GLU A 175 2.07 15.30 25.33
C GLU A 175 2.76 15.86 26.58
N ARG A 176 2.01 16.08 27.66
CA ARG A 176 2.56 16.62 28.91
C ARG A 176 3.46 15.63 29.63
N GLU A 177 3.08 14.35 29.67
CA GLU A 177 3.74 13.34 30.51
C GLU A 177 4.77 12.50 29.75
N ASP A 178 4.82 12.58 28.41
CA ASP A 178 5.67 11.74 27.54
C ASP A 178 5.49 10.23 27.83
N ARG A 179 4.24 9.84 28.07
CA ARG A 179 3.84 8.47 28.39
C ARG A 179 2.68 8.03 27.52
N TRP A 180 2.84 6.87 26.91
CA TRP A 180 1.76 6.19 26.22
C TRP A 180 0.71 5.72 27.23
N LEU A 181 -0.56 5.97 26.94
CA LEU A 181 -1.66 5.55 27.82
C LEU A 181 -2.05 4.09 27.52
N PRO A 182 -2.15 3.21 28.53
CA PRO A 182 -2.63 1.83 28.36
C PRO A 182 -4.02 1.78 27.73
N GLY A 183 -4.22 0.87 26.76
CA GLY A 183 -5.43 0.80 25.92
C GLY A 183 -5.32 1.56 24.60
N GLY A 184 -4.30 2.44 24.48
CA GLY A 184 -4.24 3.42 23.40
C GLY A 184 -5.46 4.34 23.41
N PRO A 185 -5.59 5.25 22.45
CA PRO A 185 -6.85 5.95 22.27
C PRO A 185 -7.89 4.91 21.80
N GLY A 186 -8.69 4.34 22.69
CA GLY A 186 -9.65 3.28 22.35
C GLY A 186 -10.68 3.68 21.27
N GLY A 187 -10.69 4.94 20.84
CA GLY A 187 -11.61 5.53 19.88
C GLY A 187 -11.18 5.58 18.40
N TRP A 188 -9.95 5.22 18.00
CA TRP A 188 -9.54 5.30 16.56
C TRP A 188 -9.79 4.01 15.76
N MET A 189 -10.22 2.93 16.41
CA MET A 189 -10.61 1.66 15.76
C MET A 189 -11.52 1.83 14.53
N PRO A 190 -12.59 2.66 14.59
CA PRO A 190 -13.44 2.90 13.42
C PRO A 190 -12.67 3.51 12.25
N LEU A 191 -11.70 4.39 12.51
CA LEU A 191 -10.87 5.00 11.47
C LEU A 191 -10.02 3.94 10.76
N LEU A 192 -9.37 3.05 11.52
CA LEU A 192 -8.52 2.02 10.92
C LEU A 192 -9.33 1.01 10.13
N ARG A 193 -10.47 0.55 10.65
CA ARG A 193 -11.38 -0.34 9.92
C ARG A 193 -11.83 0.26 8.59
N GLY A 194 -12.10 1.56 8.54
CA GLY A 194 -12.44 2.25 7.30
C GLY A 194 -11.39 2.05 6.20
N THR A 195 -10.11 2.03 6.57
CA THR A 195 -8.98 2.00 5.62
C THR A 195 -8.55 0.60 5.15
N LEU A 196 -9.11 -0.46 5.73
CA LEU A 196 -8.75 -1.85 5.40
C LEU A 196 -9.75 -2.44 4.40
N PRO A 197 -9.31 -3.30 3.45
CA PRO A 197 -10.20 -3.94 2.50
C PRO A 197 -11.13 -4.97 3.17
N ALA A 198 -12.22 -5.32 2.49
CA ALA A 198 -13.04 -6.48 2.88
C ALA A 198 -12.19 -7.77 2.85
N PRO A 199 -12.43 -8.74 3.74
CA PRO A 199 -13.46 -8.76 4.79
C PRO A 199 -13.06 -8.06 6.10
N PHE A 200 -11.88 -7.43 6.16
CA PHE A 200 -11.31 -6.88 7.39
C PHE A 200 -11.79 -5.46 7.73
N GLY A 201 -12.33 -4.74 6.75
CA GLY A 201 -12.76 -3.36 6.89
C GLY A 201 -13.76 -2.93 5.81
N GLU A 202 -13.84 -1.62 5.58
CA GLU A 202 -14.83 -0.99 4.69
C GLU A 202 -14.30 -0.65 3.30
N ALA A 203 -13.01 -0.89 3.03
CA ALA A 203 -12.34 -0.61 1.75
C ALA A 203 -12.53 0.84 1.27
N ARG A 204 -12.47 1.83 2.18
CA ARG A 204 -12.59 3.24 1.81
C ARG A 204 -11.42 3.66 0.89
N PRO A 205 -11.64 4.63 -0.02
CA PRO A 205 -10.60 5.11 -0.92
C PRO A 205 -9.34 5.59 -0.17
N PHE A 206 -8.16 5.45 -0.78
CA PHE A 206 -6.92 5.92 -0.17
C PHE A 206 -6.89 7.43 0.10
N ALA A 207 -7.70 8.22 -0.62
CA ALA A 207 -7.89 9.65 -0.36
C ALA A 207 -8.56 9.92 1.01
N ASP A 208 -9.41 9.01 1.49
CA ASP A 208 -10.01 9.11 2.83
C ASP A 208 -8.95 8.89 3.90
N TYR A 209 -8.03 7.92 3.69
CA TYR A 209 -6.89 7.70 4.57
C TYR A 209 -5.99 8.95 4.66
N ALA A 210 -5.71 9.62 3.54
CA ALA A 210 -4.97 10.89 3.55
C ALA A 210 -5.71 11.99 4.35
N THR A 211 -7.04 12.08 4.20
CA THR A 211 -7.88 13.03 4.95
C THR A 211 -7.85 12.75 6.45
N GLN A 212 -7.95 11.47 6.84
CA GLN A 212 -7.86 11.05 8.24
C GLN A 212 -6.48 11.41 8.83
N MET A 213 -5.39 11.12 8.11
CA MET A 213 -4.04 11.47 8.52
C MET A 213 -3.87 12.99 8.75
N GLU A 214 -4.42 13.82 7.86
CA GLU A 214 -4.41 15.28 8.01
C GLU A 214 -5.11 15.71 9.32
N GLU A 215 -6.32 15.23 9.57
CA GLU A 215 -7.10 15.61 10.76
C GLU A 215 -6.51 15.07 12.07
N LEU A 216 -5.97 13.85 12.07
CA LEU A 216 -5.26 13.28 13.23
C LEU A 216 -4.01 14.11 13.56
N ALA A 217 -3.27 14.53 12.54
CA ALA A 217 -2.03 15.29 12.69
C ALA A 217 -2.24 16.70 13.27
N ARG A 218 -3.39 17.33 12.96
CA ARG A 218 -3.78 18.59 13.58
C ARG A 218 -3.84 18.47 15.10
N ALA A 219 -4.39 17.36 15.59
CA ALA A 219 -4.51 17.11 17.02
C ALA A 219 -3.21 16.61 17.67
N SER A 220 -2.55 15.63 17.07
CA SER A 220 -1.33 15.03 17.62
C SER A 220 -0.54 14.28 16.56
N GLY A 221 0.74 14.65 16.37
CA GLY A 221 1.65 13.88 15.53
C GLY A 221 1.85 12.46 16.04
N THR A 222 1.89 12.26 17.37
CA THR A 222 1.94 10.93 18.00
C THR A 222 0.76 10.06 17.60
N LEU A 223 -0.48 10.58 17.66
CA LEU A 223 -1.67 9.82 17.26
C LEU A 223 -1.62 9.46 15.77
N ALA A 224 -1.33 10.43 14.92
CA ALA A 224 -1.28 10.24 13.47
C ALA A 224 -0.19 9.23 13.06
N MET A 225 1.00 9.28 13.66
CA MET A 225 2.07 8.33 13.38
C MET A 225 1.78 6.92 13.92
N SER A 226 0.98 6.81 14.99
CA SER A 226 0.55 5.51 15.52
C SER A 226 -0.50 4.86 14.61
N PHE A 227 -1.42 5.68 14.09
CA PHE A 227 -2.37 5.28 13.07
C PHE A 227 -1.67 4.83 11.78
N HIS A 228 -0.69 5.63 11.34
CA HIS A 228 0.13 5.38 10.17
C HIS A 228 0.84 4.02 10.22
N LEU A 229 1.58 3.72 11.30
CA LEU A 229 2.31 2.45 11.41
C LEU A 229 1.37 1.26 11.32
N ASN A 230 0.28 1.23 12.09
CA ASN A 230 -0.64 0.09 12.07
C ASN A 230 -1.26 -0.11 10.68
N ARG A 231 -1.60 0.97 9.98
CA ARG A 231 -2.14 0.89 8.62
C ARG A 231 -1.11 0.37 7.62
N LEU A 232 0.14 0.81 7.71
CA LEU A 232 1.22 0.29 6.84
C LEU A 232 1.50 -1.19 7.09
N MET A 233 1.54 -1.61 8.36
CA MET A 233 1.80 -3.00 8.72
C MET A 233 0.66 -3.91 8.27
N ALA A 234 -0.59 -3.45 8.35
CA ALA A 234 -1.71 -4.17 7.75
C ALA A 234 -1.58 -4.28 6.23
N GLU A 235 -1.16 -3.21 5.53
CA GLU A 235 -0.94 -3.27 4.07
C GLU A 235 0.18 -4.25 3.70
N MET A 236 1.28 -4.26 4.44
CA MET A 236 2.38 -5.20 4.21
C MET A 236 1.94 -6.65 4.48
N LEU A 237 1.13 -6.90 5.52
CA LEU A 237 0.53 -8.23 5.77
C LEU A 237 -0.44 -8.66 4.68
N LEU A 238 -1.23 -7.74 4.13
CA LEU A 238 -2.15 -8.03 3.02
C LEU A 238 -1.40 -8.38 1.72
N GLN A 239 -0.25 -7.75 1.48
CA GLN A 239 0.53 -7.94 0.26
C GLN A 239 1.43 -9.18 0.35
N GLU A 240 2.12 -9.36 1.47
CA GLU A 240 3.19 -10.38 1.61
C GLU A 240 2.79 -11.55 2.52
N GLY A 241 1.76 -11.37 3.35
CA GLY A 241 1.35 -12.36 4.33
C GLY A 241 0.62 -13.53 3.69
N THR A 242 0.85 -14.73 4.23
CA THR A 242 0.02 -15.89 3.92
C THR A 242 -1.41 -15.68 4.41
N VAL A 243 -2.38 -16.43 3.87
CA VAL A 243 -3.78 -16.38 4.33
C VAL A 243 -3.86 -16.57 5.85
N GLN A 244 -3.10 -17.51 6.40
CA GLN A 244 -3.06 -17.77 7.84
C GLN A 244 -2.49 -16.60 8.64
N GLN A 245 -1.44 -15.94 8.15
CA GLN A 245 -0.90 -14.73 8.78
C GLN A 245 -1.91 -13.57 8.75
N GLN A 246 -2.59 -13.38 7.60
CA GLN A 246 -3.62 -12.36 7.45
C GLN A 246 -4.78 -12.58 8.42
N GLU A 247 -5.34 -13.79 8.45
CA GLU A 247 -6.44 -14.16 9.35
C GLU A 247 -6.06 -14.06 10.82
N ARG A 248 -4.81 -14.39 11.18
CA ARG A 248 -4.30 -14.30 12.56
C ARG A 248 -4.12 -12.85 13.02
N HIS A 249 -3.58 -11.98 12.17
CA HIS A 249 -3.06 -10.68 12.61
C HIS A 249 -3.95 -9.49 12.26
N ILE A 250 -4.54 -9.46 11.05
CA ILE A 250 -5.30 -8.29 10.58
C ILE A 250 -6.54 -8.01 11.45
N PRO A 251 -7.33 -9.01 11.89
CA PRO A 251 -8.46 -8.74 12.79
C PRO A 251 -8.05 -8.08 14.10
N ALA A 252 -6.88 -8.40 14.65
CA ALA A 252 -6.38 -7.78 15.87
C ALA A 252 -5.93 -6.33 15.63
N ILE A 253 -5.32 -6.05 14.48
CA ILE A 253 -4.99 -4.68 14.04
C ILE A 253 -6.28 -3.88 13.87
N ALA A 254 -7.25 -4.39 13.12
CA ALA A 254 -8.55 -3.74 12.86
C ALA A 254 -9.38 -3.49 14.14
N ARG A 255 -9.11 -4.24 15.21
CA ARG A 255 -9.71 -4.05 16.54
C ARG A 255 -8.83 -3.21 17.47
N GLY A 256 -7.75 -2.59 17.00
CA GLY A 256 -6.85 -1.78 17.83
C GLY A 256 -6.17 -2.53 18.99
N ASN A 257 -6.24 -3.87 18.98
CA ASN A 257 -5.76 -4.72 20.07
C ASN A 257 -4.29 -5.15 19.87
N ALA A 258 -3.76 -4.97 18.65
CA ALA A 258 -2.37 -5.24 18.33
C ALA A 258 -1.72 -3.98 17.76
N TRP A 259 -0.56 -3.63 18.31
CA TRP A 259 0.24 -2.48 17.90
C TRP A 259 1.43 -2.99 17.10
N TRP A 260 1.52 -2.56 15.86
CA TRP A 260 2.57 -3.01 14.94
C TRP A 260 3.56 -1.90 14.65
N THR A 261 4.80 -2.28 14.44
CA THR A 261 5.86 -1.37 14.00
C THR A 261 6.80 -2.05 13.01
N PHE A 262 7.57 -1.21 12.32
CA PHE A 262 8.49 -1.60 11.27
C PHE A 262 9.93 -1.38 11.71
N CYS A 263 10.78 -2.39 11.54
CA CYS A 263 12.16 -2.40 12.03
C CYS A 263 13.14 -2.59 10.89
N LEU A 264 13.56 -1.46 10.31
CA LEU A 264 14.54 -1.39 9.23
C LEU A 264 15.85 -0.77 9.70
N SER A 265 15.80 0.49 10.12
CA SER A 265 16.98 1.31 10.44
C SER A 265 17.86 0.71 11.54
N GLU A 266 19.16 0.93 11.42
CA GLU A 266 20.21 0.49 12.33
C GLU A 266 21.15 1.66 12.65
N PRO A 267 21.98 1.58 13.71
CA PRO A 267 22.89 2.68 14.07
C PRO A 267 23.76 3.17 12.91
N GLN A 268 24.18 2.25 12.04
CA GLN A 268 25.05 2.50 10.88
C GLN A 268 24.28 2.62 9.54
N ALA A 269 22.97 2.34 9.50
CA ALA A 269 22.21 2.26 8.27
C ALA A 269 20.80 2.88 8.42
N GLY A 270 20.64 4.10 7.90
CA GLY A 270 19.36 4.81 7.79
C GLY A 270 18.95 4.99 6.33
N SER A 271 19.36 6.12 5.72
CA SER A 271 19.09 6.39 4.30
C SER A 271 19.66 5.35 3.35
N ASP A 272 20.82 4.75 3.70
CA ASP A 272 21.37 3.57 3.02
C ASP A 272 20.77 2.28 3.59
N ALA A 273 19.46 2.13 3.42
CA ALA A 273 18.69 1.04 4.00
C ALA A 273 19.09 -0.36 3.48
N ALA A 274 19.80 -0.43 2.35
CA ALA A 274 20.31 -1.69 1.83
C ALA A 274 21.51 -2.22 2.64
N ALA A 275 22.18 -1.35 3.40
CA ALA A 275 23.41 -1.65 4.14
C ALA A 275 23.19 -2.20 5.56
N ILE A 276 21.95 -2.49 5.96
CA ILE A 276 21.65 -3.07 7.29
C ILE A 276 22.42 -4.38 7.54
N ALA A 277 22.78 -4.65 8.79
CA ALA A 277 23.62 -5.76 9.20
C ALA A 277 22.94 -6.75 10.16
N THR A 278 21.73 -6.48 10.66
CA THR A 278 20.96 -7.48 11.42
C THR A 278 20.83 -8.75 10.59
N THR A 279 21.17 -9.90 11.16
CA THR A 279 21.17 -11.20 10.48
C THR A 279 20.01 -12.07 10.93
N ALA A 280 19.54 -12.95 10.07
CA ALA A 280 18.62 -14.03 10.38
C ALA A 280 19.19 -15.34 9.84
N ARG A 281 19.58 -16.25 10.74
CA ARG A 281 20.11 -17.57 10.34
C ARG A 281 19.05 -18.65 10.49
N ASN A 282 18.87 -19.47 9.47
CA ASN A 282 17.96 -20.61 9.53
C ASN A 282 18.47 -21.65 10.54
N GLN A 283 17.60 -22.14 11.41
CA GLN A 283 17.89 -23.20 12.37
C GLN A 283 16.71 -24.16 12.49
N GLY A 284 16.63 -25.15 11.57
CA GLY A 284 15.88 -26.43 11.69
C GLY A 284 14.35 -26.37 11.82
N GLY A 285 13.78 -25.34 12.42
CA GLY A 285 12.37 -25.10 12.68
C GLY A 285 12.01 -23.60 12.75
N GLY A 286 12.96 -22.72 12.46
CA GLY A 286 12.77 -21.27 12.51
C GLY A 286 14.05 -20.52 12.18
N TRP A 287 14.17 -19.31 12.70
CA TRP A 287 15.27 -18.39 12.46
C TRP A 287 15.80 -17.83 13.77
N ILE A 288 17.11 -17.63 13.85
CA ILE A 288 17.76 -16.88 14.93
C ILE A 288 18.17 -15.52 14.39
N LEU A 289 17.59 -14.46 14.96
CA LEU A 289 17.87 -13.08 14.61
C LEU A 289 18.90 -12.48 15.58
N ASN A 290 19.89 -11.76 15.03
CA ASN A 290 20.91 -11.06 15.79
C ASN A 290 21.19 -9.68 15.18
N GLY A 291 21.16 -8.63 16.00
CA GLY A 291 21.48 -7.26 15.58
C GLY A 291 20.85 -6.20 16.47
N THR A 292 21.00 -4.95 16.05
CA THR A 292 20.41 -3.79 16.73
C THR A 292 19.65 -2.95 15.71
N LYS A 293 18.38 -2.70 16.01
CA LYS A 293 17.51 -1.79 15.25
C LYS A 293 17.36 -0.49 16.02
N SER A 294 17.39 0.63 15.32
CA SER A 294 17.35 1.96 15.91
C SER A 294 16.18 2.76 15.36
N TRP A 295 15.71 3.73 16.15
CA TRP A 295 14.64 4.65 15.78
C TRP A 295 13.29 3.96 15.54
N ILE A 296 13.01 2.89 16.29
CA ILE A 296 11.79 2.10 16.15
C ILE A 296 10.63 2.82 16.83
N GLY A 297 9.73 3.38 16.01
CA GLY A 297 8.49 4.02 16.47
C GLY A 297 7.60 3.01 17.20
N LEU A 298 6.91 3.46 18.25
CA LEU A 298 6.17 2.58 19.17
C LEU A 298 7.02 1.46 19.80
N GLY A 299 8.35 1.49 19.75
CA GLY A 299 9.19 0.34 20.09
C GLY A 299 9.02 -0.17 21.53
N MET A 300 8.63 0.70 22.47
CA MET A 300 8.35 0.28 23.86
C MET A 300 6.96 -0.34 24.04
N HIS A 301 6.04 -0.09 23.10
CA HIS A 301 4.60 -0.37 23.22
C HIS A 301 4.06 -1.37 22.19
N ALA A 302 4.72 -1.51 21.03
CA ALA A 302 4.31 -2.43 19.98
C ALA A 302 4.28 -3.88 20.48
N THR A 303 3.23 -4.61 20.09
CA THR A 303 3.08 -6.03 20.40
C THR A 303 3.71 -6.92 19.32
N HIS A 304 3.85 -6.40 18.11
CA HIS A 304 4.41 -7.10 16.96
C HIS A 304 5.35 -6.17 16.17
N PHE A 305 6.40 -6.76 15.61
CA PHE A 305 7.45 -6.07 14.89
C PHE A 305 7.65 -6.76 13.54
N ILE A 306 7.60 -6.04 12.43
CA ILE A 306 8.12 -6.54 11.16
C ILE A 306 9.59 -6.16 11.08
N VAL A 307 10.48 -7.15 11.20
CA VAL A 307 11.94 -6.97 11.25
C VAL A 307 12.57 -7.39 9.94
N LEU A 308 13.30 -6.46 9.31
CA LEU A 308 14.14 -6.77 8.17
C LEU A 308 15.51 -7.24 8.64
N ALA A 309 15.93 -8.41 8.15
CA ALA A 309 17.22 -8.99 8.47
C ALA A 309 17.85 -9.66 7.24
N VAL A 310 19.18 -9.61 7.17
CA VAL A 310 19.99 -10.26 6.15
C VAL A 310 19.92 -11.77 6.35
N THR A 311 19.37 -12.46 5.35
CA THR A 311 19.29 -13.93 5.30
C THR A 311 20.35 -14.56 4.41
N ASP A 312 20.83 -13.82 3.41
CA ASP A 312 21.90 -14.26 2.52
C ASP A 312 22.75 -13.07 2.07
N ALA A 313 23.94 -12.91 2.64
CA ALA A 313 24.83 -11.80 2.30
C ALA A 313 25.55 -11.95 0.95
N THR A 314 25.42 -13.11 0.28
CA THR A 314 26.14 -13.42 -0.96
C THR A 314 25.40 -12.94 -2.21
N VAL A 315 24.10 -12.68 -2.11
CA VAL A 315 23.27 -12.18 -3.20
C VAL A 315 23.29 -10.65 -3.29
N LYS A 316 22.68 -10.12 -4.36
CA LYS A 316 22.59 -8.67 -4.58
C LYS A 316 21.92 -7.97 -3.39
N PRO A 317 22.31 -6.72 -3.04
CA PRO A 317 21.74 -6.01 -1.90
C PRO A 317 20.21 -5.95 -1.87
N ALA A 318 19.57 -5.86 -3.04
CA ALA A 318 18.11 -5.85 -3.15
C ALA A 318 17.43 -7.17 -2.74
N GLN A 319 18.14 -8.29 -2.73
CA GLN A 319 17.60 -9.64 -2.49
C GLN A 319 18.17 -10.29 -1.22
N ARG A 320 19.06 -9.60 -0.50
CA ARG A 320 19.79 -10.19 0.64
C ARG A 320 18.97 -10.28 1.93
N MET A 321 17.84 -9.58 1.98
CA MET A 321 17.04 -9.36 3.18
C MET A 321 15.69 -10.05 3.11
N SER A 322 15.25 -10.58 4.24
CA SER A 322 13.89 -11.10 4.45
C SER A 322 13.19 -10.33 5.55
N ALA A 323 11.86 -10.35 5.54
CA ALA A 323 11.02 -9.76 6.59
C ALA A 323 10.50 -10.83 7.54
N PHE A 324 10.48 -10.52 8.84
CA PHE A 324 10.05 -11.45 9.89
C PHE A 324 9.04 -10.79 10.82
N ILE A 325 7.94 -11.47 11.12
CA ILE A 325 7.01 -11.10 12.19
C ILE A 325 7.60 -11.58 13.51
N VAL A 326 7.97 -10.64 14.38
CA VAL A 326 8.51 -10.91 15.71
C VAL A 326 7.49 -10.45 16.74
N GLU A 327 7.07 -11.34 17.65
CA GLU A 327 6.19 -10.99 18.77
C GLU A 327 7.01 -10.40 19.92
N ARG A 328 6.44 -9.42 20.66
CA ARG A 328 7.14 -8.70 21.75
C ARG A 328 7.68 -9.61 22.86
N ASN A 329 7.06 -10.76 23.08
CA ASN A 329 7.45 -11.75 24.09
C ASN A 329 8.51 -12.75 23.58
N ALA A 330 8.98 -12.61 22.33
CA ALA A 330 10.07 -13.43 21.83
C ALA A 330 11.31 -13.27 22.71
N ARG A 331 11.94 -14.39 23.06
CA ARG A 331 13.17 -14.40 23.85
C ARG A 331 14.28 -13.71 23.06
N GLY A 332 15.14 -12.97 23.75
CA GLY A 332 16.27 -12.28 23.11
C GLY A 332 15.98 -10.85 22.66
N LEU A 333 14.78 -10.30 22.93
CA LEU A 333 14.47 -8.89 22.69
C LEU A 333 14.80 -8.03 23.91
N LYS A 334 15.49 -6.92 23.67
CA LYS A 334 15.69 -5.83 24.64
C LYS A 334 15.33 -4.50 23.99
N PHE A 335 14.72 -3.61 24.76
CA PHE A 335 14.27 -2.30 24.28
C PHE A 335 14.81 -1.19 25.17
N GLN A 336 15.27 -0.10 24.54
CA GLN A 336 15.70 1.11 25.22
C GLN A 336 15.03 2.32 24.59
N LYS A 337 14.26 3.08 25.38
CA LYS A 337 13.63 4.33 24.91
C LYS A 337 14.70 5.36 24.57
N GLN A 338 14.57 5.98 23.41
CA GLN A 338 15.42 7.07 22.92
C GLN A 338 14.76 8.43 23.25
N PRO A 339 15.54 9.42 23.72
CA PRO A 339 15.03 10.78 23.92
C PRO A 339 14.80 11.45 22.57
N MET A 340 13.63 12.05 22.39
CA MET A 340 13.24 12.71 21.14
C MET A 340 12.80 14.15 21.40
N LEU A 341 13.02 15.02 20.41
CA LEU A 341 12.55 16.39 20.43
C LEU A 341 11.00 16.45 20.42
N GLY A 342 10.38 15.81 19.43
CA GLY A 342 8.92 15.75 19.25
C GLY A 342 8.33 14.36 19.52
N TYR A 343 7.04 14.20 19.20
CA TYR A 343 6.33 12.92 19.27
C TYR A 343 6.33 12.30 20.67
N ARG A 344 6.00 13.11 21.68
CA ARG A 344 5.93 12.64 23.07
C ARG A 344 4.88 11.56 23.21
N GLY A 345 5.22 10.54 24.01
CA GLY A 345 4.42 9.34 24.20
C GLY A 345 4.44 8.33 23.05
N TYR A 346 4.84 8.70 21.82
CA TYR A 346 4.98 7.75 20.70
C TYR A 346 6.04 6.68 20.98
N SER A 347 7.02 7.01 21.82
CA SER A 347 8.13 6.14 22.21
C SER A 347 8.94 5.59 21.05
N ILE A 348 10.01 6.29 20.70
CA ILE A 348 11.04 5.78 19.80
C ILE A 348 12.03 4.97 20.62
N ALA A 349 12.40 3.78 20.14
CA ALA A 349 13.30 2.89 20.87
C ALA A 349 14.44 2.36 19.98
N GLU A 350 15.53 1.98 20.65
CA GLU A 350 16.44 0.96 20.15
C GLU A 350 15.91 -0.42 20.55
N MET A 351 16.01 -1.38 19.63
CA MET A 351 15.66 -2.76 19.82
C MET A 351 16.86 -3.65 19.54
N THR A 352 17.35 -4.35 20.55
CA THR A 352 18.39 -5.37 20.41
C THR A 352 17.75 -6.73 20.21
N LEU A 353 18.23 -7.48 19.21
CA LEU A 353 17.94 -8.88 19.01
C LEU A 353 19.21 -9.68 19.36
N ASP A 354 19.15 -10.44 20.44
CA ASP A 354 20.25 -11.29 20.93
C ASP A 354 19.77 -12.73 20.95
N ASN A 355 20.22 -13.50 19.96
CA ASN A 355 19.80 -14.87 19.71
C ASN A 355 18.26 -15.03 19.72
N CYS A 356 17.58 -14.07 19.10
CA CYS A 356 16.13 -14.00 19.10
C CYS A 356 15.56 -15.08 18.17
N PHE A 357 14.98 -16.13 18.73
CA PHE A 357 14.34 -17.19 17.95
C PHE A 357 12.95 -16.76 17.49
N VAL A 358 12.66 -16.97 16.21
CA VAL A 358 11.31 -16.89 15.63
C VAL A 358 10.98 -18.17 14.87
N PRO A 359 9.73 -18.67 14.93
CA PRO A 359 9.34 -19.89 14.26
C PRO A 359 9.35 -19.73 12.72
N ARG A 360 9.27 -20.84 11.99
CA ARG A 360 9.30 -20.81 10.50
C ARG A 360 8.19 -19.95 9.89
N ASP A 361 7.00 -19.96 10.48
CA ASP A 361 5.83 -19.17 10.06
C ASP A 361 5.94 -17.68 10.39
N ALA A 362 7.02 -17.25 11.05
CA ALA A 362 7.33 -15.83 11.22
C ALA A 362 7.86 -15.16 9.95
N LEU A 363 8.36 -15.93 8.96
CA LEU A 363 8.79 -15.36 7.69
C LEU A 363 7.60 -14.71 6.97
N LEU A 364 7.71 -13.42 6.65
CA LEU A 364 6.73 -12.67 5.89
C LEU A 364 7.16 -12.61 4.42
N GLY A 365 6.32 -13.12 3.52
CA GLY A 365 6.66 -13.31 2.12
C GLY A 365 7.70 -14.42 1.91
N GLN A 366 8.53 -14.25 0.87
CA GLN A 366 9.58 -15.22 0.53
C GLN A 366 10.96 -14.77 1.03
N VAL A 367 11.86 -15.74 1.22
CA VAL A 367 13.27 -15.45 1.53
C VAL A 367 13.85 -14.54 0.43
N GLY A 368 14.45 -13.44 0.83
CA GLY A 368 15.04 -12.43 -0.06
C GLY A 368 14.06 -11.38 -0.59
N ASN A 369 12.75 -11.48 -0.30
CA ASN A 369 11.75 -10.48 -0.70
C ASN A 369 11.51 -9.36 0.33
N GLY A 370 12.25 -9.34 1.45
CA GLY A 370 11.99 -8.39 2.53
C GLY A 370 12.22 -6.93 2.14
N PHE A 371 13.31 -6.65 1.40
CA PHE A 371 13.64 -5.28 1.01
C PHE A 371 12.79 -4.72 -0.14
N PRO A 372 12.49 -5.48 -1.22
CA PRO A 372 11.56 -5.04 -2.25
C PRO A 372 10.17 -4.71 -1.68
N ALA A 373 9.63 -5.59 -0.83
CA ALA A 373 8.35 -5.36 -0.15
C ALA A 373 8.38 -4.10 0.73
N ALA A 374 9.47 -3.90 1.49
CA ALA A 374 9.65 -2.69 2.29
C ALA A 374 9.69 -1.41 1.45
N LEU A 375 10.36 -1.42 0.29
CA LEU A 375 10.40 -0.26 -0.60
C LEU A 375 9.00 0.08 -1.15
N GLN A 376 8.23 -0.93 -1.57
CA GLN A 376 6.86 -0.74 -2.04
C GLN A 376 5.95 -0.16 -0.94
N MET A 377 6.06 -0.68 0.28
CA MET A 377 5.34 -0.14 1.44
C MET A 377 5.77 1.32 1.73
N LEU A 378 7.07 1.62 1.70
CA LEU A 378 7.60 2.97 1.94
C LEU A 378 7.16 3.98 0.87
N ASP A 379 6.90 3.54 -0.37
CA ASP A 379 6.34 4.40 -1.40
C ASP A 379 4.93 4.89 -1.04
N ALA A 380 4.06 3.99 -0.53
CA ALA A 380 2.75 4.34 -0.01
C ALA A 380 2.84 5.23 1.25
N ALA A 381 3.81 4.94 2.12
CA ALA A 381 4.05 5.68 3.37
C ALA A 381 4.29 7.19 3.15
N ARG A 382 4.95 7.56 2.04
CA ARG A 382 5.22 8.97 1.70
C ARG A 382 3.95 9.80 1.59
N ILE A 383 2.86 9.24 1.08
CA ILE A 383 1.58 9.96 0.92
C ILE A 383 1.01 10.29 2.31
N SER A 384 1.02 9.34 3.24
CA SER A 384 0.58 9.60 4.62
C SER A 384 1.45 10.58 5.39
N VAL A 385 2.77 10.60 5.16
CA VAL A 385 3.65 11.62 5.78
C VAL A 385 3.43 13.00 5.15
N ALA A 386 3.10 13.07 3.86
CA ALA A 386 2.67 14.31 3.23
C ALA A 386 1.35 14.83 3.85
N ALA A 387 0.38 13.93 4.08
CA ALA A 387 -0.87 14.26 4.77
C ALA A 387 -0.66 14.71 6.23
N LEU A 388 0.23 14.03 6.97
CA LEU A 388 0.65 14.42 8.33
C LEU A 388 1.18 15.86 8.34
N ALA A 389 2.14 16.16 7.47
CA ALA A 389 2.72 17.50 7.36
C ALA A 389 1.68 18.55 6.93
N THR A 390 0.75 18.18 6.05
CA THR A 390 -0.38 19.02 5.66
C THR A 390 -1.26 19.38 6.87
N GLY A 391 -1.52 18.42 7.76
CA GLY A 391 -2.23 18.66 9.02
C GLY A 391 -1.48 19.63 9.94
N PHE A 392 -0.15 19.55 10.01
CA PHE A 392 0.65 20.51 10.78
C PHE A 392 0.54 21.93 10.23
N ILE A 393 0.56 22.12 8.90
CA ILE A 393 0.34 23.44 8.28
C ILE A 393 -1.06 23.95 8.62
N ALA A 394 -2.08 23.09 8.48
CA ALA A 394 -3.47 23.45 8.73
C ALA A 394 -3.70 23.90 10.18
N GLU A 395 -3.09 23.21 11.15
CA GLU A 395 -3.20 23.60 12.56
C GLU A 395 -2.35 24.84 12.89
N ALA A 396 -1.15 24.98 12.32
CA ALA A 396 -0.33 26.18 12.48
C ALA A 396 -1.06 27.44 11.99
N LEU A 397 -1.72 27.35 10.83
CA LEU A 397 -2.56 28.42 10.29
C LEU A 397 -3.76 28.71 11.21
N HIS A 398 -4.45 27.68 11.70
CA HIS A 398 -5.59 27.83 12.58
C HIS A 398 -5.21 28.55 13.89
N GLN A 399 -4.15 28.10 14.56
CA GLN A 399 -3.64 28.71 15.79
C GLN A 399 -3.19 30.14 15.55
N SER A 400 -2.47 30.39 14.44
CA SER A 400 -1.99 31.73 14.08
C SER A 400 -3.16 32.69 13.84
N LEU A 401 -4.17 32.29 13.06
CA LEU A 401 -5.38 33.11 12.82
C LEU A 401 -6.09 33.46 14.13
N HIS A 402 -6.27 32.49 15.03
CA HIS A 402 -6.92 32.72 16.31
C HIS A 402 -6.12 33.71 17.17
N TYR A 403 -4.81 33.47 17.32
CA TYR A 403 -3.94 34.30 18.14
C TYR A 403 -3.81 35.73 17.61
N THR A 404 -3.55 35.90 16.32
CA THR A 404 -3.27 37.23 15.74
C THR A 404 -4.52 38.12 15.69
N ARG A 405 -5.72 37.53 15.60
CA ARG A 405 -6.99 38.29 15.70
C ARG A 405 -7.27 38.76 17.12
N ALA A 406 -6.94 37.95 18.12
CA ALA A 406 -7.18 38.29 19.52
C ALA A 406 -6.12 39.23 20.11
N ARG A 407 -4.86 39.12 19.67
CA ARG A 407 -3.73 39.85 20.24
C ARG A 407 -3.67 41.29 19.75
N GLN A 408 -3.77 42.25 20.69
CA GLN A 408 -3.58 43.67 20.44
C GLN A 408 -2.11 44.08 20.61
N ALA A 409 -1.56 44.81 19.63
CA ALA A 409 -0.25 45.46 19.71
C ALA A 409 -0.20 46.67 18.76
N PHE A 410 0.57 47.70 19.13
CA PHE A 410 0.68 48.93 18.33
C PHE A 410 -0.69 49.57 18.00
N GLY A 411 -1.63 49.49 18.95
CA GLY A 411 -2.96 50.10 18.83
C GLY A 411 -4.00 49.32 17.98
N GLN A 412 -3.68 48.13 17.49
CA GLN A 412 -4.60 47.30 16.69
C GLN A 412 -4.37 45.79 16.87
N ALA A 413 -5.25 44.97 16.30
CA ALA A 413 -5.02 43.52 16.27
C ALA A 413 -3.77 43.20 15.42
N LEU A 414 -3.00 42.18 15.80
CA LEU A 414 -1.84 41.75 15.02
C LEU A 414 -2.23 41.34 13.59
N SER A 415 -3.44 40.85 13.37
CA SER A 415 -3.96 40.53 12.02
C SER A 415 -4.07 41.73 11.09
N GLU A 416 -4.03 42.96 11.60
CA GLU A 416 -4.04 44.20 10.78
C GLU A 416 -2.64 44.61 10.32
N GLN A 417 -1.58 43.94 10.80
CA GLN A 417 -0.21 44.24 10.39
C GLN A 417 0.08 43.57 9.03
N PRO A 418 0.56 44.30 8.00
CA PRO A 418 0.77 43.74 6.66
C PRO A 418 1.72 42.53 6.63
N THR A 419 2.73 42.50 7.48
CA THR A 419 3.68 41.37 7.58
C THR A 419 3.00 40.11 8.11
N VAL A 420 2.02 40.25 9.02
CA VAL A 420 1.22 39.13 9.53
C VAL A 420 0.27 38.64 8.46
N GLN A 421 -0.39 39.54 7.72
CA GLN A 421 -1.28 39.18 6.61
C GLN A 421 -0.53 38.41 5.52
N ALA A 422 0.66 38.85 5.15
CA ALA A 422 1.52 38.15 4.18
C ALA A 422 1.88 36.73 4.66
N ALA A 423 2.29 36.57 5.93
CA ALA A 423 2.60 35.27 6.50
C ALA A 423 1.39 34.31 6.50
N LEU A 424 0.20 34.81 6.84
CA LEU A 424 -1.04 34.03 6.82
C LEU A 424 -1.46 33.64 5.40
N ALA A 425 -1.27 34.54 4.42
CA ALA A 425 -1.52 34.25 3.01
C ALA A 425 -0.60 33.14 2.49
N ASP A 426 0.71 33.23 2.76
CA ASP A 426 1.69 32.20 2.39
C ASP A 426 1.37 30.84 3.01
N MET A 427 0.99 30.81 4.30
CA MET A 427 0.53 29.60 4.97
C MET A 427 -0.67 28.98 4.27
N SER A 428 -1.66 29.80 3.88
CA SER A 428 -2.85 29.32 3.20
C SER A 428 -2.55 28.77 1.79
N CYS A 429 -1.69 29.45 1.03
CA CYS A 429 -1.31 29.00 -0.32
C CYS A 429 -0.54 27.67 -0.26
N ASP A 430 0.45 27.56 0.61
CA ASP A 430 1.24 26.35 0.75
C ASP A 430 0.41 25.18 1.34
N LEU A 431 -0.58 25.47 2.19
CA LEU A 431 -1.52 24.46 2.67
C LEU A 431 -2.31 23.82 1.51
N GLU A 432 -2.88 24.64 0.62
CA GLU A 432 -3.65 24.10 -0.50
C GLU A 432 -2.76 23.38 -1.52
N ALA A 433 -1.56 23.89 -1.78
CA ALA A 433 -0.59 23.18 -2.60
C ALA A 433 -0.21 21.81 -2.01
N ALA A 434 0.00 21.73 -0.70
CA ALA A 434 0.31 20.47 -0.01
C ALA A 434 -0.85 19.47 -0.07
N ARG A 435 -2.10 19.93 0.12
CA ARG A 435 -3.30 19.09 -0.05
C ARG A 435 -3.42 18.56 -1.46
N LEU A 436 -3.31 19.41 -2.47
CA LEU A 436 -3.44 19.01 -3.88
C LEU A 436 -2.39 17.98 -4.28
N LEU A 437 -1.12 18.19 -3.94
CA LEU A 437 -0.05 17.22 -4.24
C LEU A 437 -0.26 15.88 -3.52
N THR A 438 -0.68 15.93 -2.26
CA THR A 438 -0.95 14.73 -1.45
C THR A 438 -2.11 13.92 -2.04
N HIS A 439 -3.23 14.58 -2.35
CA HIS A 439 -4.41 13.92 -2.92
C HIS A 439 -4.18 13.45 -4.37
N GLN A 440 -3.35 14.15 -5.15
CA GLN A 440 -2.93 13.68 -6.47
C GLN A 440 -2.16 12.35 -6.36
N ALA A 441 -1.20 12.25 -5.45
CA ALA A 441 -0.47 11.00 -5.24
C ALA A 441 -1.38 9.87 -4.73
N ALA A 442 -2.31 10.17 -3.83
CA ALA A 442 -3.33 9.23 -3.36
C ALA A 442 -4.21 8.71 -4.50
N TYR A 443 -4.67 9.61 -5.38
CA TYR A 443 -5.46 9.27 -6.55
C TYR A 443 -4.69 8.34 -7.51
N LEU A 444 -3.44 8.67 -7.83
CA LEU A 444 -2.61 7.83 -8.70
C LEU A 444 -2.43 6.41 -8.14
N LYS A 445 -2.17 6.29 -6.82
CA LYS A 445 -2.09 4.98 -6.15
C LYS A 445 -3.40 4.20 -6.26
N GLU A 446 -4.53 4.85 -5.97
CA GLU A 446 -5.86 4.23 -6.00
C GLU A 446 -6.20 3.69 -7.40
N GLN A 447 -5.83 4.42 -8.45
CA GLN A 447 -6.05 4.02 -9.83
C GLN A 447 -5.03 2.99 -10.35
N GLY A 448 -4.06 2.58 -9.54
CA GLY A 448 -3.01 1.64 -9.94
C GLY A 448 -1.97 2.23 -10.90
N PHE A 449 -1.89 3.55 -11.02
CA PHE A 449 -0.86 4.22 -11.81
C PHE A 449 0.46 4.30 -11.04
N SER A 450 1.57 4.54 -11.75
CA SER A 450 2.84 4.89 -11.11
C SER A 450 2.66 6.18 -10.30
N TYR A 451 2.97 6.12 -9.00
CA TYR A 451 2.78 7.24 -8.07
C TYR A 451 4.05 7.59 -7.29
N ASN A 452 5.14 6.84 -7.46
CA ASN A 452 6.38 7.01 -6.69
C ASN A 452 6.94 8.45 -6.77
N GLY A 453 7.05 9.00 -7.98
CA GLY A 453 7.47 10.39 -8.19
C GLY A 453 6.50 11.43 -7.62
N ALA A 454 5.19 11.20 -7.76
CA ALA A 454 4.16 12.09 -7.21
C ALA A 454 4.18 12.09 -5.66
N ALA A 455 4.28 10.92 -5.04
CA ALA A 455 4.38 10.77 -3.59
C ALA A 455 5.65 11.41 -3.02
N ALA A 456 6.79 11.27 -3.71
CA ALA A 456 8.04 11.93 -3.30
C ALA A 456 7.94 13.46 -3.37
N ARG A 457 7.32 14.02 -4.43
CA ARG A 457 7.06 15.48 -4.54
C ARG A 457 6.12 15.97 -3.44
N ALA A 458 5.02 15.25 -3.21
CA ALA A 458 4.05 15.58 -2.16
C ALA A 458 4.72 15.62 -0.78
N LYS A 459 5.47 14.57 -0.43
CA LYS A 459 6.17 14.50 0.86
C LYS A 459 7.20 15.61 0.99
N LEU A 460 8.05 15.82 -0.02
CA LEU A 460 9.09 16.85 0.01
C LEU A 460 8.48 18.24 0.20
N PHE A 461 7.46 18.58 -0.59
CA PHE A 461 6.80 19.88 -0.53
C PHE A 461 6.10 20.08 0.82
N ALA A 462 5.22 19.17 1.22
CA ALA A 462 4.42 19.30 2.42
C ALA A 462 5.28 19.37 3.69
N THR A 463 6.32 18.54 3.81
CA THR A 463 7.21 18.54 4.99
C THR A 463 8.09 19.80 5.05
N THR A 464 8.53 20.33 3.89
CA THR A 464 9.28 21.59 3.83
C THR A 464 8.38 22.78 4.22
N ALA A 465 7.16 22.83 3.68
CA ALA A 465 6.17 23.85 4.01
C ALA A 465 5.75 23.78 5.48
N ALA A 466 5.55 22.57 6.04
CA ALA A 466 5.24 22.39 7.45
C ALA A 466 6.34 22.96 8.36
N MET A 467 7.61 22.71 8.08
CA MET A 467 8.71 23.26 8.86
C MET A 467 8.76 24.80 8.77
N LYS A 468 8.62 25.36 7.56
CA LYS A 468 8.54 26.82 7.32
C LYS A 468 7.42 27.45 8.16
N HIS A 469 6.22 26.90 8.06
CA HIS A 469 5.01 27.51 8.62
C HIS A 469 4.83 27.26 10.11
N THR A 470 5.28 26.14 10.65
CA THR A 470 5.32 25.94 12.11
C THR A 470 6.35 26.84 12.79
N THR A 471 7.49 27.10 12.14
CA THR A 471 8.46 28.11 12.59
C THR A 471 7.88 29.52 12.55
N MET A 472 7.15 29.87 11.47
CA MET A 472 6.48 31.17 11.38
C MET A 472 5.35 31.30 12.42
N ALA A 473 4.59 30.23 12.69
CA ALA A 473 3.56 30.24 13.71
C ALA A 473 4.15 30.54 15.11
N LEU A 474 5.32 29.96 15.45
CA LEU A 474 6.06 30.34 16.66
C LEU A 474 6.36 31.85 16.68
N GLN A 475 6.87 32.39 15.57
CA GLN A 475 7.20 33.80 15.45
C GLN A 475 5.98 34.72 15.66
N LEU A 476 4.83 34.36 15.08
CA LEU A 476 3.58 35.12 15.22
C LEU A 476 3.05 35.12 16.67
N HIS A 477 3.31 34.05 17.43
CA HIS A 477 2.91 33.94 18.83
C HIS A 477 3.95 34.56 19.80
N GLY A 478 5.15 34.91 19.32
CA GLY A 478 6.24 35.43 20.14
C GLY A 478 6.61 34.51 21.30
N ALA A 479 6.88 35.09 22.47
CA ALA A 479 7.26 34.31 23.67
C ALA A 479 6.20 33.28 24.10
N ALA A 480 4.91 33.54 23.86
CA ALA A 480 3.85 32.58 24.15
C ALA A 480 3.95 31.34 23.25
N GLY A 481 4.38 31.54 22.00
CA GLY A 481 4.66 30.46 21.06
C GLY A 481 5.80 29.58 21.54
N TYR A 482 6.90 30.17 22.03
CA TYR A 482 8.08 29.43 22.48
C TYR A 482 7.90 28.71 23.84
N SER A 483 6.82 28.98 24.56
CA SER A 483 6.53 28.30 25.83
C SER A 483 6.26 26.82 25.61
N THR A 484 6.91 25.97 26.41
CA THR A 484 6.62 24.52 26.43
C THR A 484 5.14 24.29 26.73
N GLY A 485 4.51 23.41 25.96
CA GLY A 485 3.10 23.07 26.08
C GLY A 485 2.17 23.90 25.19
N SER A 486 2.68 24.93 24.48
CA SER A 486 1.89 25.58 23.43
C SER A 486 1.71 24.64 22.23
N THR A 487 0.56 24.72 21.56
CA THR A 487 0.29 23.90 20.37
C THR A 487 1.31 24.17 19.25
N VAL A 488 1.68 25.44 19.03
CA VAL A 488 2.62 25.81 17.96
C VAL A 488 4.05 25.34 18.23
N GLU A 489 4.45 25.26 19.49
CA GLU A 489 5.73 24.68 19.92
C GLU A 489 5.81 23.18 19.64
N ARG A 490 4.74 22.44 19.97
CA ARG A 490 4.62 21.02 19.62
C ARG A 490 4.70 20.82 18.12
N LEU A 491 3.91 21.57 17.34
CA LEU A 491 3.89 21.46 15.88
C LEU A 491 5.27 21.69 15.27
N PHE A 492 6.05 22.65 15.77
CA PHE A 492 7.42 22.89 15.33
C PHE A 492 8.32 21.66 15.56
N ARG A 493 8.28 21.07 16.76
CA ARG A 493 9.08 19.88 17.09
C ARG A 493 8.70 18.68 16.24
N GLU A 494 7.40 18.46 16.02
CA GLU A 494 6.88 17.35 15.22
C GLU A 494 7.16 17.54 13.72
N ALA A 495 6.95 18.74 13.17
CA ALA A 495 7.22 19.05 11.77
C ALA A 495 8.68 18.80 11.38
N LYS A 496 9.63 19.05 12.31
CA LYS A 496 11.04 18.76 12.05
C LYS A 496 11.30 17.27 11.84
N GLY A 497 10.65 16.41 12.62
CA GLY A 497 10.77 14.96 12.48
C GLY A 497 10.29 14.49 11.10
N ALA A 498 9.17 15.03 10.60
CA ALA A 498 8.58 14.65 9.32
C ALA A 498 9.48 14.89 8.10
N GLN A 499 10.44 15.82 8.19
CA GLN A 499 11.46 16.02 7.14
C GLN A 499 12.50 14.88 7.09
N ILE A 500 12.64 14.11 8.18
CA ILE A 500 13.76 13.18 8.41
C ILE A 500 13.31 11.73 8.25
N PHE A 501 12.27 11.30 8.97
CA PHE A 501 11.82 9.90 8.94
C PHE A 501 11.09 9.55 7.62
N ASP A 502 10.89 8.27 7.34
CA ASP A 502 10.28 7.77 6.08
C ASP A 502 10.98 8.29 4.81
N GLY A 503 12.31 8.39 4.88
CA GLY A 503 13.20 8.89 3.85
C GLY A 503 13.38 10.41 3.91
N ALA A 504 14.56 10.88 4.30
CA ALA A 504 14.88 12.30 4.43
C ALA A 504 14.56 13.11 3.16
N SER A 505 14.36 14.42 3.29
CA SER A 505 14.10 15.33 2.16
C SER A 505 15.12 15.17 1.02
N GLU A 506 16.38 14.90 1.32
CA GLU A 506 17.44 14.66 0.35
C GLU A 506 17.20 13.37 -0.45
N VAL A 507 16.75 12.30 0.22
CA VAL A 507 16.34 11.05 -0.43
C VAL A 507 15.15 11.29 -1.36
N GLN A 508 14.17 12.10 -0.93
CA GLN A 508 13.03 12.44 -1.81
C GLN A 508 13.49 13.16 -3.07
N ARG A 509 14.44 14.10 -2.98
CA ARG A 509 15.03 14.77 -4.15
C ARG A 509 15.69 13.78 -5.10
N LEU A 510 16.42 12.78 -4.57
CA LEU A 510 17.02 11.72 -5.38
C LEU A 510 15.95 10.86 -6.07
N VAL A 511 14.87 10.51 -5.38
CA VAL A 511 13.73 9.78 -5.96
C VAL A 511 13.10 10.58 -7.09
N ILE A 512 12.82 11.87 -6.87
CA ILE A 512 12.25 12.76 -7.89
C ILE A 512 13.17 12.86 -9.11
N ALA A 513 14.48 13.09 -8.88
CA ALA A 513 15.46 13.19 -9.95
C ALA A 513 15.54 11.90 -10.78
N ARG A 514 15.54 10.73 -10.12
CA ARG A 514 15.55 9.42 -10.81
C ARG A 514 14.30 9.21 -11.67
N ASN A 515 13.12 9.53 -11.15
CA ASN A 515 11.87 9.40 -11.93
C ASN A 515 11.89 10.31 -13.16
N LEU A 516 12.34 11.57 -13.01
CA LEU A 516 12.45 12.52 -14.12
C LEU A 516 13.43 12.05 -15.20
N LEU A 517 14.59 11.53 -14.81
CA LEU A 517 15.63 11.08 -15.75
C LEU A 517 15.27 9.77 -16.45
N GLN A 518 14.40 8.94 -15.85
CA GLN A 518 13.93 7.68 -16.44
C GLN A 518 12.70 7.87 -17.34
N GLY A 519 12.08 9.06 -17.36
CA GLY A 519 10.88 9.33 -18.17
C GLY A 519 9.59 8.73 -17.61
N ASN A 520 9.53 8.49 -16.30
CA ASN A 520 8.37 7.93 -15.59
C ASN A 520 7.42 8.98 -15.01
#